data_AF-A0A2S9F7F0-F1
#
_entry.id   AF-A0A2S9F7F0-F1
#
_cell.length_a   1.000
_cell.length_b   1.000
_cell.length_c   1.000
_cell.angle_alpha   90.00
_cell.angle_beta   90.00
_cell.angle_gamma   90.00
#
_symmetry.space_group_name_H-M   'P 1'
#
loop_
_entity.id
_entity.type
_entity.pdbx_description
1 polymer ?
#
loop_
_entity_poly.entity_id
_entity_poly.type
_entity_poly.pdbx_seq_one_letter_code
_entity_poly.pdbx_strand_id
1 'polypeptide(L)' 'IEKIFKVKVDSVNTLNRQGKRKRTRAGFGQRKGTKRAIVTLAAGSKPIDLFGAPA' A
#
# COMPACT_ATOMS: atom_id res chain seq x y z
N ILE A 1 7.86 -9.45 -3.20
CA ILE A 1 7.81 -8.30 -4.14
C ILE A 1 8.87 -8.47 -5.20
N GLU A 2 10.16 -8.51 -4.83
CA GLU A 2 11.27 -8.73 -5.78
C GLU A 2 11.07 -9.94 -6.69
N LYS A 3 10.70 -11.10 -6.13
CA LYS A 3 10.45 -12.31 -6.92
C LYS A 3 9.25 -12.21 -7.87
N ILE A 4 8.20 -11.50 -7.45
CA ILE A 4 6.94 -11.39 -8.20
C ILE A 4 7.16 -10.47 -9.41
N PHE A 5 7.78 -9.32 -9.18
CA PHE A 5 7.97 -8.28 -10.20
C PHE A 5 9.36 -8.29 -10.84
N LYS A 6 10.27 -9.15 -10.40
CA LYS A 6 11.67 -9.26 -10.87
C LYS A 6 12.41 -7.91 -10.84
N VAL A 7 12.16 -7.11 -9.81
CA VAL A 7 12.81 -5.80 -9.55
C VAL A 7 13.61 -5.84 -8.26
N LYS A 8 14.57 -4.93 -8.12
CA LYS A 8 15.37 -4.77 -6.90
C LYS A 8 14.76 -3.71 -6.00
N VAL A 9 14.51 -4.06 -4.73
CA VAL A 9 13.94 -3.17 -3.72
C VAL A 9 15.06 -2.62 -2.84
N ASP A 10 14.98 -1.34 -2.51
CA ASP A 10 15.94 -0.68 -1.61
C ASP A 10 15.44 -0.69 -0.16
N SER A 11 14.19 -0.27 0.05
CA SER A 11 13.61 -0.22 1.39
C SER A 11 12.09 -0.44 1.38
N VAL A 12 11.57 -0.89 2.52
CA VAL A 12 10.12 -1.08 2.75
C VAL A 12 9.74 -0.42 4.07
N ASN A 13 8.88 0.58 4.00
CA ASN A 13 8.33 1.28 5.16
C ASN A 13 6.89 0.85 5.36
N THR A 14 6.53 0.40 6.56
CA THR A 14 5.16 -0.05 6.87
C THR A 14 4.48 0.90 7.85
N LEU A 15 3.17 1.02 7.71
CA LEU A 15 2.34 1.82 8.61
C LEU A 15 0.97 1.18 8.82
N ASN A 16 0.49 1.22 10.06
CA ASN A 16 -0.85 0.76 10.42
C ASN A 16 -1.81 1.94 10.32
N ARG A 17 -2.89 1.77 9.55
CA ARG A 17 -3.96 2.76 9.43
C ARG A 17 -5.21 2.26 10.14
N GLN A 18 -5.54 2.92 11.23
CA GLN A 18 -6.75 2.62 11.98
C GLN A 18 -7.99 2.91 11.15
N GLY A 19 -8.97 2.00 11.23
CA GLY A 19 -10.24 2.13 10.54
C GLY A 19 -11.07 3.28 11.13
N LYS A 20 -11.65 4.12 10.26
CA LYS A 20 -12.48 5.25 10.69
C LYS A 20 -13.81 4.75 11.26
N ARG A 21 -14.22 5.32 12.40
CA ARG A 21 -15.56 5.16 12.95
C ARG A 21 -16.53 6.12 12.25
N LYS A 22 -17.72 5.65 11.88
CA LYS A 22 -18.75 6.41 11.17
C LYS A 22 -20.12 6.11 11.76
N ARG A 23 -20.97 7.13 11.85
CA ARG A 23 -22.34 7.01 12.36
C ARG A 23 -23.25 6.48 11.25
N THR A 24 -24.14 5.58 11.61
CA THR A 24 -25.28 5.10 10.83
C THR A 24 -26.56 5.25 11.66
N ARG A 25 -27.74 5.01 11.07
CA ARG A 25 -29.02 5.05 11.80
C ARG A 25 -29.03 4.17 13.04
N ALA A 26 -28.36 3.02 12.99
CA ALA A 26 -28.35 2.02 14.07
C ALA A 26 -27.22 2.23 15.11
N GLY A 27 -26.26 3.14 14.89
CA GLY A 27 -25.18 3.39 15.84
C GLY A 27 -23.86 3.81 15.20
N PHE A 28 -22.74 3.49 15.85
CA PHE A 28 -21.40 3.77 15.33
C PHE A 28 -20.73 2.48 14.82
N GLY A 29 -20.58 2.38 13.50
CA GLY A 29 -19.77 1.33 12.87
C GLY A 29 -18.32 1.76 12.70
N GLN A 30 -17.39 0.80 12.59
CA GLN A 30 -15.99 1.06 12.28
C GLN A 30 -15.57 0.31 11.02
N ARG A 31 -14.82 0.97 10.13
CA ARG A 31 -14.20 0.31 8.97
C ARG A 31 -13.04 -0.58 9.43
N LYS A 32 -12.64 -1.57 8.64
CA LYS A 32 -11.43 -2.36 8.94
C LYS A 32 -10.18 -1.48 8.96
N GLY A 33 -9.28 -1.75 9.91
CA GLY A 33 -7.92 -1.24 9.84
C GLY A 33 -7.17 -1.88 8.68
N THR A 34 -6.15 -1.19 8.16
CA THR A 34 -5.28 -1.74 7.12
C THR A 34 -3.82 -1.46 7.43
N LYS A 35 -2.93 -2.40 7.15
CA LYS A 35 -1.48 -2.16 7.11
C LYS A 35 -1.11 -1.77 5.68
N ARG A 36 -0.39 -0.67 5.51
CA ARG A 36 0.15 -0.22 4.22
C ARG A 36 1.66 -0.41 4.21
N ALA A 37 2.20 -0.74 3.05
CA ALA A 37 3.63 -0.76 2.80
C ALA A 37 3.94 0.23 1.67
N ILE A 38 4.88 1.12 1.91
CA ILE A 38 5.50 1.99 0.93
C ILE A 38 6.83 1.34 0.59
N VAL A 39 7.07 1.10 -0.70
CA VAL A 39 8.22 0.33 -1.17
C VAL A 39 9.04 1.22 -2.08
N THR A 40 10.28 1.45 -1.71
CA THR A 40 11.25 2.22 -2.49
C THR A 40 12.03 1.24 -3.36
N LEU A 41 11.99 1.42 -4.67
CA LEU A 41 12.76 0.61 -5.60
C LEU A 41 14.17 1.20 -5.79
N ALA A 42 15.16 0.35 -6.07
CA ALA A 42 16.52 0.81 -6.31
C ALA A 42 16.62 1.67 -7.59
N ALA A 43 17.53 2.65 -7.61
CA ALA A 43 17.76 3.48 -8.79
C ALA A 43 18.08 2.61 -10.03
N GLY A 44 17.40 2.85 -11.16
CA GLY A 44 17.54 2.07 -12.40
C GLY A 44 16.70 0.80 -12.50
N SER A 45 15.89 0.48 -11.48
CA SER A 45 14.90 -0.60 -11.57
C SER A 45 13.72 -0.23 -12.48
N LYS A 46 13.13 -1.22 -13.15
CA LYS A 46 12.01 -1.00 -14.07
C LYS A 46 10.75 -0.58 -13.28
N PRO A 47 9.97 0.39 -13.80
CA PRO A 47 8.64 0.66 -13.27
C PRO A 47 7.75 -0.59 -13.41
N ILE A 48 6.74 -0.70 -12.55
CA ILE A 48 5.81 -1.83 -12.56
C ILE A 48 4.59 -1.48 -13.42
N ASP A 49 4.57 -1.98 -14.65
CA ASP A 49 3.57 -1.62 -15.69
C ASP A 49 2.12 -1.98 -15.35
N LEU A 50 1.91 -2.88 -14.38
CA LEU A 50 0.57 -3.27 -13.92
C LEU A 50 -0.16 -2.14 -13.18
N PHE A 51 0.58 -1.16 -12.64
CA PHE A 51 -0.04 0.01 -12.04
C PHE A 51 -0.39 1.00 -13.15
N GLY A 52 -1.67 1.02 -13.56
CA GLY A 52 -2.19 1.76 -14.72
C GLY A 52 -2.22 3.29 -14.60
N ALA A 53 -1.25 3.92 -13.94
CA ALA A 53 -1.00 5.35 -14.01
C ALA A 53 0.39 5.56 -14.63
N PRO A 54 0.52 6.40 -15.69
CA PRO A 54 1.83 6.69 -16.28
C PRO A 54 2.73 7.40 -15.25
N ALA A 55 4.00 7.03 -15.27
CA ALA A 55 5.08 7.64 -14.48
C ALA A 55 5.36 9.08 -14.92
#